data_AF-A0A923YIT1-F1
#
_entry.id   AF-A0A923YIT1-F1
#
_cell.length_a   1.000
_cell.length_b   1.000
_cell.length_c   1.000
_cell.angle_alpha   90.00
_cell.angle_beta   90.00
_cell.angle_gamma   90.00
#
_symmetry.space_group_name_H-M   'P 1'
#
loop_
_entity.id
_entity.type
_entity.pdbx_description
1 polymer ?
#
loop_
_entity_poly.entity_id
_entity_poly.type
_entity_poly.pdbx_seq_one_letter_code
_entity_poly.pdbx_strand_id
1 'polypeptide(L)'
;MKIPVKLFSSIWFWSLVVLFVSALFWYLSGIRPELMSFTIDGFNEESNLVTADTYTYWFHASETPWFSVPINLIGPVSLIKLLDLNFDLAVLLIVLLFCLALRELYRYAGVRVLPFAVLFLANPSMTGQFFAINKEILIIISLLFVVIYVHSGRTKHIIAAIAIAVFSKPEFLVLIMFFLVSRGLRSGRRPFILLAMITMISLFYSDLPNMDSYAEVLLRGQTAESLGITVLLQELAAQYHLYFIVVVPRLLLTIYSGGVLFASIFILALMPVILKKKLQLADDIVFLLCLYLIMVSIVPFPHYRYILPIYPLLLFLALRPKKAIYISSYIRHRNI
;
A
#
# COMPACT_ATOMS: atom_id res chain seq x y z
N MET A 1 8.76 26.73 -19.73
CA MET A 1 8.00 27.63 -18.83
C MET A 1 8.60 27.51 -17.42
N LYS A 2 9.46 28.45 -17.01
CA LYS A 2 10.05 28.48 -15.67
C LYS A 2 9.03 29.18 -14.76
N ILE A 3 8.24 28.40 -14.02
CA ILE A 3 7.34 28.95 -13.00
C ILE A 3 8.23 29.55 -11.89
N PRO A 4 8.00 30.79 -11.44
CA PRO A 4 8.80 31.41 -10.39
C PRO A 4 8.72 30.58 -9.11
N VAL A 5 9.86 30.00 -8.73
CA VAL A 5 10.00 28.99 -7.67
C VAL A 5 9.60 29.53 -6.28
N LYS A 6 9.67 30.86 -6.06
CA LYS A 6 9.53 31.48 -4.73
C LYS A 6 8.10 31.59 -4.19
N LEU A 7 7.07 31.73 -5.03
CA LEU A 7 5.69 31.90 -4.52
C LEU A 7 5.01 30.54 -4.25
N PHE A 8 5.29 29.56 -5.10
CA PHE A 8 4.78 28.19 -4.94
C PHE A 8 5.44 27.44 -3.77
N SER A 9 6.65 27.82 -3.36
CA SER A 9 7.30 27.22 -2.20
C SER A 9 6.57 27.52 -0.89
N SER A 10 5.92 28.68 -0.77
CA SER A 10 5.22 29.07 0.47
C SER A 10 3.96 28.23 0.70
N ILE A 11 3.03 28.17 -0.25
CA ILE A 11 1.77 27.41 -0.11
C ILE A 11 2.04 25.93 0.14
N TRP A 12 3.03 25.37 -0.56
CA TRP A 12 3.43 23.98 -0.40
C TRP A 12 3.99 23.71 1.00
N PHE A 13 4.88 24.58 1.49
CA PHE A 13 5.46 24.45 2.82
C PHE A 13 4.36 24.47 3.89
N TRP A 14 3.45 25.44 3.81
CA TRP A 14 2.32 25.53 4.73
C TRP A 14 1.38 24.32 4.65
N SER A 15 1.19 23.73 3.47
CA SER A 15 0.40 22.51 3.32
C SER A 15 1.02 21.34 4.09
N LEU A 16 2.35 21.18 4.01
CA LEU A 16 3.04 20.15 4.79
C LEU A 16 3.02 20.44 6.29
N VAL A 17 3.19 21.70 6.70
CA VAL A 17 3.11 22.09 8.11
C VAL A 17 1.74 21.78 8.67
N VAL A 18 0.65 22.12 7.95
CA VAL A 18 -0.71 21.80 8.37
C VAL A 18 -0.90 20.28 8.50
N LEU A 19 -0.47 19.50 7.50
CA LEU A 19 -0.54 18.04 7.56
C LEU A 19 0.22 17.48 8.76
N PHE A 20 1.43 17.98 9.01
CA PHE A 20 2.26 17.54 10.13
C PHE A 20 1.64 17.89 11.48
N VAL A 21 1.14 19.12 11.64
CA VAL A 21 0.48 19.58 12.88
C VAL A 21 -0.81 18.81 13.12
N SER A 22 -1.64 18.63 12.09
CA SER A 22 -2.85 17.80 12.19
C SER A 22 -2.49 16.37 12.56
N ALA A 23 -1.43 15.82 11.95
CA ALA A 23 -0.99 14.47 12.25
C ALA A 23 -0.54 14.31 13.70
N LEU A 24 0.27 15.24 14.17
CA LEU A 24 0.75 15.26 15.54
C LEU A 24 -0.40 15.44 16.54
N PHE A 25 -1.37 16.32 16.24
CA PHE A 25 -2.55 16.52 17.06
C PHE A 25 -3.38 15.23 17.21
N TRP A 26 -3.68 14.55 16.10
CA TRP A 26 -4.43 13.28 16.14
C TRP A 26 -3.67 12.18 16.88
N TYR A 27 -2.35 12.11 16.67
CA TYR A 27 -1.50 11.16 17.39
C TYR A 27 -1.52 11.42 18.89
N LEU A 28 -1.22 12.66 19.32
CA LEU A 28 -1.11 13.00 20.74
C LEU A 28 -2.44 12.96 21.49
N SER A 29 -3.56 13.32 20.84
CA SER A 29 -4.87 13.39 21.48
C SER A 29 -5.68 12.10 21.40
N GLY A 30 -5.48 11.30 20.34
CA GLY A 30 -6.23 10.05 20.14
C GLY A 30 -5.41 8.81 20.44
N ILE A 31 -4.33 8.60 19.69
CA ILE A 31 -3.63 7.30 19.65
C ILE A 31 -2.66 7.11 20.79
N ARG A 32 -1.90 8.14 21.16
CA ARG A 32 -0.91 8.05 22.24
C ARG A 32 -1.53 7.69 23.60
N PRO A 33 -2.65 8.29 24.04
CA PRO A 33 -3.31 7.88 25.28
C PRO A 33 -3.70 6.40 25.29
N GLU A 34 -4.23 5.89 24.19
CA GLU A 34 -4.61 4.48 24.04
C GLU A 34 -3.38 3.57 24.09
N LEU A 35 -2.28 3.96 23.45
CA LEU A 35 -1.02 3.21 23.52
C LEU A 35 -0.44 3.14 24.92
N MET A 36 -0.52 4.25 25.67
CA MET A 36 -0.06 4.32 27.06
C MET A 36 -1.01 3.56 28.01
N SER A 37 -2.25 3.31 27.59
CA SER A 37 -3.22 2.52 28.34
C SER A 37 -3.03 1.01 28.20
N PHE A 38 -2.19 0.55 27.26
CA PHE A 38 -1.78 -0.84 27.20
C PHE A 38 -0.91 -1.17 28.41
N THR A 39 -1.54 -1.70 29.45
CA THR A 39 -0.85 -2.32 30.58
C THR A 39 -0.42 -3.74 30.20
N ILE A 40 0.52 -4.30 30.97
CA ILE A 40 1.05 -5.67 30.81
C ILE A 40 -0.08 -6.72 30.91
N ASP A 41 -1.22 -6.36 31.52
CA ASP A 41 -2.34 -7.27 31.82
C ASP A 41 -3.31 -7.50 30.65
N GLY A 42 -3.06 -6.91 29.48
CA GLY A 42 -3.69 -7.33 28.22
C GLY A 42 -4.27 -6.21 27.37
N PHE A 43 -4.59 -6.57 26.12
CA PHE A 43 -5.28 -5.74 25.15
C PHE A 43 -6.71 -5.48 25.64
N ASN A 44 -7.05 -4.22 25.90
CA ASN A 44 -8.43 -3.85 26.19
C ASN A 44 -9.23 -3.96 24.88
N GLU A 45 -10.12 -4.96 24.76
CA GLU A 45 -10.87 -5.26 23.52
C GLU A 45 -11.72 -4.08 23.00
N GLU A 46 -11.92 -3.04 23.82
CA GLU A 46 -12.63 -1.80 23.48
C GLU A 46 -11.79 -0.79 22.67
N SER A 47 -10.52 -1.07 22.39
CA SER A 47 -9.61 -0.22 21.61
C SER A 47 -10.05 -0.12 20.14
N ASN A 48 -10.77 0.95 19.78
CA ASN A 48 -11.29 1.20 18.43
C ASN A 48 -10.32 1.97 17.51
N LEU A 49 -9.32 2.65 18.06
CA LEU A 49 -8.46 3.58 17.30
C LEU A 49 -7.05 3.02 17.06
N VAL A 50 -6.50 2.21 17.98
CA VAL A 50 -5.26 1.46 17.75
C VAL A 50 -5.58 0.14 17.03
N THR A 51 -4.96 -0.06 15.87
CA THR A 51 -5.10 -1.32 15.14
C THR A 51 -4.50 -2.46 15.97
N ALA A 52 -5.19 -3.61 16.05
CA ALA A 52 -4.69 -4.82 16.73
C ALA A 52 -3.27 -5.24 16.26
N ASP A 53 -2.93 -4.91 15.01
CA ASP A 53 -1.60 -5.08 14.43
C ASP A 53 -0.52 -4.33 15.23
N THR A 54 -0.79 -3.10 15.68
CA THR A 54 0.17 -2.25 16.41
C THR A 54 0.55 -2.87 17.75
N TYR A 55 -0.44 -3.35 18.51
CA TYR A 55 -0.21 -4.07 19.77
C TYR A 55 0.57 -5.36 19.54
N THR A 56 0.20 -6.12 18.50
CA THR A 56 0.92 -7.35 18.14
C THR A 56 2.39 -7.08 17.86
N TYR A 57 2.72 -5.99 17.15
CA TYR A 57 4.10 -5.63 16.86
C TYR A 57 4.84 -5.18 18.13
N TRP A 58 4.16 -4.47 19.03
CA TRP A 58 4.72 -4.09 20.32
C TRP A 58 5.08 -5.30 21.17
N PHE A 59 4.12 -6.21 21.37
CA PHE A 59 4.31 -7.43 22.15
C PHE A 59 5.49 -8.26 21.62
N HIS A 60 5.57 -8.44 20.30
CA HIS A 60 6.72 -9.14 19.70
C HIS A 60 8.03 -8.35 19.78
N ALA A 61 7.96 -7.01 19.80
CA ALA A 61 9.13 -6.18 19.99
C ALA A 61 9.68 -6.24 21.42
N SER A 62 8.82 -6.30 22.45
CA SER A 62 9.26 -6.38 23.84
C SER A 62 9.59 -7.81 24.29
N GLU A 63 8.70 -8.77 24.01
CA GLU A 63 8.75 -10.10 24.64
C GLU A 63 9.41 -11.19 23.77
N THR A 64 9.43 -11.02 22.45
CA THR A 64 9.83 -12.11 21.54
C THR A 64 11.29 -11.99 21.09
N PRO A 65 12.11 -13.04 21.28
CA PRO A 65 13.44 -13.12 20.68
C PRO A 65 13.37 -12.97 19.15
N TRP A 66 14.37 -12.33 18.55
CA TRP A 66 14.33 -11.97 17.12
C TRP A 66 14.03 -13.14 16.18
N PHE A 67 14.67 -14.29 16.41
CA PHE A 67 14.55 -15.48 15.59
C PHE A 67 13.18 -16.17 15.69
N SER A 68 12.37 -15.81 16.69
CA SER A 68 11.03 -16.33 16.92
C SER A 68 9.93 -15.42 16.40
N VAL A 69 10.27 -14.23 15.90
CA VAL A 69 9.30 -13.30 15.31
C VAL A 69 8.80 -13.87 13.98
N PRO A 70 7.48 -14.05 13.77
CA PRO A 70 6.93 -14.50 12.49
C PRO A 70 7.39 -13.63 11.32
N ILE A 71 7.72 -14.23 10.18
CA ILE A 71 8.37 -13.53 9.05
C ILE A 71 7.57 -12.32 8.54
N ASN A 72 6.24 -12.40 8.61
CA ASN A 72 5.30 -11.35 8.23
C ASN A 72 5.22 -10.18 9.23
N LEU A 73 5.82 -10.33 10.41
CA LEU A 73 5.90 -9.33 11.49
C LEU A 73 7.32 -8.77 11.66
N ILE A 74 8.34 -9.45 11.13
CA ILE A 74 9.74 -9.05 11.29
C ILE A 74 9.93 -7.58 10.93
N GLY A 75 9.41 -7.10 9.80
CA GLY A 75 9.61 -5.72 9.34
C GLY A 75 9.19 -4.66 10.39
N PRO A 76 7.90 -4.59 10.77
CA PRO A 76 7.45 -3.63 11.78
C PRO A 76 8.11 -3.81 13.15
N VAL A 77 8.32 -5.06 13.59
CA VAL A 77 9.01 -5.36 14.86
C VAL A 77 10.46 -4.87 14.85
N SER A 78 11.15 -5.02 13.70
CA SER A 78 12.51 -4.50 13.47
C SER A 78 12.57 -3.00 13.67
N LEU A 79 11.59 -2.29 13.12
CA LEU A 79 11.52 -0.83 13.21
C LEU A 79 11.36 -0.37 14.67
N ILE A 80 10.47 -1.02 15.42
CA ILE A 80 10.23 -0.69 16.84
C ILE A 80 11.48 -0.99 17.67
N LYS A 81 12.12 -2.15 17.48
CA LYS A 81 13.38 -2.50 18.18
C LYS A 81 14.53 -1.55 17.84
N LEU A 82 14.67 -1.14 16.58
CA LEU A 82 15.70 -0.18 16.15
C LEU A 82 15.57 1.18 16.85
N LEU A 83 14.34 1.54 17.23
CA LEU A 83 14.01 2.79 17.90
C LEU A 83 13.87 2.62 19.41
N ASP A 84 14.52 1.59 19.97
CA ASP A 84 14.59 1.32 21.42
C ASP A 84 13.21 1.25 22.08
N LEU A 85 12.26 0.58 21.42
CA LEU A 85 10.87 0.47 21.87
C LEU A 85 10.19 1.84 22.10
N ASN A 86 10.67 2.91 21.46
CA ASN A 86 10.06 4.23 21.57
C ASN A 86 8.99 4.42 20.48
N PHE A 87 7.72 4.27 20.87
CA PHE A 87 6.60 4.39 19.95
C PHE A 87 6.41 5.81 19.39
N ASP A 88 6.58 6.83 20.24
CA ASP A 88 6.51 8.24 19.84
C ASP A 88 7.48 8.50 18.68
N LEU A 89 8.72 7.98 18.80
CA LEU A 89 9.76 8.10 17.77
C LEU A 89 9.41 7.35 16.48
N ALA A 90 8.83 6.15 16.58
CA ALA A 90 8.43 5.36 15.43
C ALA A 90 7.33 6.04 14.60
N VAL A 91 6.31 6.61 15.25
CA VAL A 91 5.28 7.39 14.55
C VAL A 91 5.85 8.66 13.94
N LEU A 92 6.68 9.40 14.68
CA LEU A 92 7.37 10.59 14.15
C LEU A 92 8.20 10.27 12.91
N LEU A 93 8.90 9.13 12.89
CA LEU A 93 9.65 8.66 11.74
C LEU A 93 8.73 8.35 10.55
N ILE A 94 7.62 7.64 10.75
CA ILE A 94 6.64 7.33 9.68
C ILE A 94 6.07 8.63 9.08
N VAL A 95 5.65 9.57 9.93
CA VAL A 95 5.12 10.87 9.49
C VAL A 95 6.17 11.65 8.72
N LEU A 96 7.41 11.70 9.22
CA LEU A 96 8.53 12.36 8.54
C LEU A 96 8.79 11.74 7.16
N LEU A 97 8.87 10.41 7.07
CA LEU A 97 9.07 9.69 5.81
C LEU A 97 7.94 9.95 4.81
N PHE A 98 6.69 10.03 5.27
CA PHE A 98 5.56 10.38 4.42
C PHE A 98 5.60 11.83 3.94
N CYS A 99 5.91 12.80 4.82
CA CYS A 99 6.11 14.20 4.43
C CYS A 99 7.25 14.35 3.41
N LEU A 100 8.34 13.59 3.57
CA LEU A 100 9.42 13.52 2.60
C LEU A 100 8.94 12.94 1.26
N ALA A 101 8.16 11.86 1.27
CA ALA A 101 7.58 11.29 0.06
C ALA A 101 6.67 12.31 -0.65
N LEU A 102 5.80 13.03 0.07
CA LEU A 102 4.94 14.08 -0.51
C LEU A 102 5.76 15.24 -1.11
N ARG A 103 6.85 15.65 -0.45
CA ARG A 103 7.78 16.65 -0.99
C ARG A 103 8.38 16.23 -2.31
N GLU A 104 8.90 15.00 -2.35
CA GLU A 104 9.57 14.50 -3.53
C GLU A 104 8.56 14.23 -4.66
N LEU A 105 7.33 13.82 -4.33
CA LEU A 105 6.23 13.65 -5.28
C LEU A 105 5.86 14.97 -5.97
N TYR A 106 5.79 16.07 -5.22
CA TYR A 106 5.64 17.42 -5.79
C TYR A 106 6.78 17.74 -6.75
N ARG A 107 8.02 17.62 -6.24
CA ARG A 107 9.23 18.08 -6.91
C ARG A 107 9.50 17.35 -8.21
N TYR A 108 9.26 16.04 -8.25
CA TYR A 108 9.66 15.18 -9.37
C TYR A 108 8.50 14.69 -10.22
N ALA A 109 7.31 14.51 -9.65
CA ALA A 109 6.15 14.02 -10.39
C ALA A 109 5.10 15.10 -10.70
N GLY A 110 5.31 16.34 -10.20
CA GLY A 110 4.45 17.49 -10.49
C GLY A 110 3.01 17.35 -9.96
N VAL A 111 2.82 16.50 -8.94
CA VAL A 111 1.51 16.29 -8.31
C VAL A 111 1.19 17.45 -7.39
N ARG A 112 -0.06 17.92 -7.43
CA ARG A 112 -0.55 18.93 -6.47
C ARG A 112 -0.70 18.27 -5.09
N VAL A 113 0.24 18.54 -4.19
CA VAL A 113 0.32 17.88 -2.87
C VAL A 113 -0.90 18.13 -2.02
N LEU A 114 -1.42 19.37 -1.97
CA LEU A 114 -2.54 19.69 -1.10
C LEU A 114 -3.79 18.87 -1.46
N PRO A 115 -4.29 18.85 -2.72
CA PRO A 115 -5.38 17.95 -3.10
C PRO A 115 -5.07 16.47 -2.86
N PHE A 116 -3.82 16.04 -3.09
CA PHE A 116 -3.42 14.66 -2.85
C PHE A 116 -3.55 14.29 -1.37
N ALA A 117 -3.01 15.12 -0.48
CA ALA A 117 -2.99 14.87 0.95
C ALA A 117 -4.37 15.03 1.60
N VAL A 118 -5.18 16.00 1.16
CA VAL A 118 -6.57 16.15 1.60
C VAL A 118 -7.38 14.91 1.22
N LEU A 119 -7.28 14.45 -0.03
CA LEU A 119 -7.99 13.22 -0.44
C LEU A 119 -7.44 11.97 0.26
N PHE A 120 -6.13 11.92 0.51
CA PHE A 120 -5.51 10.85 1.28
C PHE A 120 -6.10 10.75 2.69
N LEU A 121 -6.19 11.87 3.40
CA LEU A 121 -6.74 11.94 4.77
C LEU A 121 -8.28 11.91 4.82
N ALA A 122 -8.96 12.23 3.72
CA ALA A 122 -10.41 12.11 3.63
C ALA A 122 -10.88 10.65 3.64
N ASN A 123 -9.99 9.70 3.37
CA ASN A 123 -10.28 8.27 3.50
C ASN A 123 -10.05 7.83 4.96
N PRO A 124 -11.10 7.52 5.75
CA PRO A 124 -10.95 7.19 7.16
C PRO A 124 -10.06 5.97 7.39
N SER A 125 -10.14 4.98 6.48
CA SER A 125 -9.28 3.79 6.53
C SER A 125 -7.81 4.15 6.36
N MET A 126 -7.46 5.14 5.54
CA MET A 126 -6.07 5.58 5.38
C MET A 126 -5.59 6.41 6.57
N THR A 127 -6.47 7.23 7.14
CA THR A 127 -6.18 8.06 8.30
C THR A 127 -5.83 7.21 9.52
N GLY A 128 -6.57 6.14 9.79
CA GLY A 128 -6.22 5.19 10.86
C GLY A 128 -4.85 4.54 10.65
N GLN A 129 -4.51 4.18 9.40
CA GLN A 129 -3.19 3.61 9.09
C GLN A 129 -2.04 4.60 9.22
N PHE A 130 -2.30 5.89 8.99
CA PHE A 130 -1.27 6.91 9.01
C PHE A 130 -0.74 7.21 10.41
N PHE A 131 -1.57 6.99 11.43
CA PHE A 131 -1.25 7.31 12.81
C PHE A 131 -0.87 6.08 13.66
N ALA A 132 -0.90 4.88 13.07
CA ALA A 132 -0.53 3.64 13.72
C ALA A 132 0.75 3.06 13.08
N ILE A 133 1.51 2.27 13.85
CA ILE A 133 2.63 1.51 13.28
C ILE A 133 2.04 0.32 12.54
N ASN A 134 1.88 0.47 11.22
CA ASN A 134 1.38 -0.59 10.37
C ASN A 134 2.31 -0.84 9.18
N LYS A 135 2.50 -2.11 8.80
CA LYS A 135 3.17 -2.48 7.54
C LYS A 135 2.49 -1.84 6.32
N GLU A 136 1.17 -1.62 6.33
CA GLU A 136 0.46 -0.99 5.22
C GLU A 136 0.91 0.46 4.96
N ILE A 137 1.17 1.27 6.00
CA ILE A 137 1.68 2.64 5.80
C ILE A 137 3.12 2.65 5.25
N LEU A 138 3.95 1.69 5.66
CA LEU A 138 5.29 1.50 5.12
C LEU A 138 5.25 1.09 3.63
N ILE A 139 4.32 0.20 3.24
CA ILE A 139 4.06 -0.14 1.82
C ILE A 139 3.67 1.12 1.04
N ILE A 140 2.75 1.93 1.58
CA ILE A 140 2.30 3.18 0.95
C ILE A 140 3.47 4.14 0.71
N ILE A 141 4.28 4.41 1.73
CA ILE A 141 5.43 5.32 1.62
C ILE A 141 6.43 4.79 0.59
N SER A 142 6.73 3.49 0.65
CA SER A 142 7.62 2.85 -0.33
C SER A 142 7.08 2.94 -1.76
N LEU A 143 5.78 2.67 -1.97
CA LEU A 143 5.12 2.84 -3.27
C LEU A 143 5.23 4.28 -3.80
N LEU A 144 5.06 5.29 -2.94
CA LEU A 144 5.25 6.69 -3.34
C LEU A 144 6.69 6.94 -3.84
N PHE A 145 7.70 6.38 -3.17
CA PHE A 145 9.08 6.46 -3.65
C PHE A 145 9.32 5.70 -4.96
N VAL A 146 8.64 4.57 -5.19
CA VAL A 146 8.65 3.89 -6.50
C VAL A 146 8.05 4.80 -7.58
N VAL A 147 6.93 5.46 -7.31
CA VAL A 147 6.31 6.43 -8.23
C VAL A 147 7.27 7.58 -8.54
N ILE A 148 7.91 8.15 -7.51
CA ILE A 148 8.92 9.21 -7.67
C ILE A 148 10.10 8.72 -8.51
N TYR A 149 10.56 7.49 -8.30
CA TYR A 149 11.64 6.90 -9.09
C TYR A 149 11.23 6.73 -10.56
N VAL A 150 10.03 6.24 -10.84
CA VAL A 150 9.49 6.10 -12.21
C VAL A 150 9.53 7.43 -12.95
N HIS A 151 9.19 8.53 -12.28
CA HIS A 151 9.16 9.87 -12.90
C HIS A 151 10.52 10.59 -12.93
N SER A 152 11.35 10.42 -11.90
CA SER A 152 12.62 11.13 -11.78
C SER A 152 13.80 10.39 -12.43
N GLY A 153 13.72 9.07 -12.57
CA GLY A 153 14.82 8.20 -12.99
C GLY A 153 15.98 8.08 -11.98
N ARG A 154 15.87 8.67 -10.77
CA ARG A 154 16.99 8.77 -9.83
C ARG A 154 17.07 7.56 -8.90
N THR A 155 18.22 6.90 -8.88
CA THR A 155 18.47 5.67 -8.10
C THR A 155 18.25 5.84 -6.58
N LYS A 156 18.55 7.02 -6.02
CA LYS A 156 18.30 7.29 -4.60
C LYS A 156 16.85 7.04 -4.15
N HIS A 157 15.88 7.26 -5.03
CA HIS A 157 14.46 7.09 -4.69
C HIS A 157 14.06 5.62 -4.66
N ILE A 158 14.62 4.78 -5.54
CA ILE A 158 14.38 3.33 -5.46
C ILE A 158 15.13 2.71 -4.28
N ILE A 159 16.31 3.20 -3.94
CA ILE A 159 17.02 2.78 -2.71
C ILE A 159 16.17 3.09 -1.48
N ALA A 160 15.59 4.29 -1.39
CA ALA A 160 14.68 4.66 -0.31
C ALA A 160 13.42 3.76 -0.28
N ALA A 161 12.82 3.48 -1.45
CA ALA A 161 11.67 2.58 -1.52
C ALA A 161 12.00 1.17 -1.01
N ILE A 162 13.12 0.60 -1.45
CA ILE A 162 13.58 -0.74 -1.03
C ILE A 162 13.88 -0.75 0.48
N ALA A 163 14.61 0.25 0.99
CA ALA A 163 14.93 0.35 2.41
C ALA A 163 13.67 0.38 3.28
N ILE A 164 12.63 1.11 2.87
CA ILE A 164 11.35 1.17 3.59
C ILE A 164 10.56 -0.14 3.43
N ALA A 165 10.62 -0.78 2.25
CA ALA A 165 9.92 -2.04 1.99
C ALA A 165 10.44 -3.21 2.85
N VAL A 166 11.72 -3.20 3.25
CA VAL A 166 12.28 -4.19 4.19
C VAL A 166 11.52 -4.18 5.53
N PHE A 167 11.05 -3.02 5.97
CA PHE A 167 10.29 -2.89 7.22
C PHE A 167 8.79 -3.20 7.07
N SER A 168 8.31 -3.54 5.87
CA SER A 168 6.88 -3.84 5.65
C SER A 168 6.60 -5.33 5.53
N LYS A 169 6.74 -5.88 4.32
CA LYS A 169 6.44 -7.28 3.97
C LYS A 169 7.44 -7.79 2.92
N PRO A 170 7.98 -9.01 3.07
CA PRO A 170 8.90 -9.59 2.08
C PRO A 170 8.24 -9.73 0.70
N GLU A 171 6.95 -10.05 0.63
CA GLU A 171 6.23 -10.19 -0.63
C GLU A 171 6.15 -8.86 -1.38
N PHE A 172 6.06 -7.74 -0.65
CA PHE A 172 6.06 -6.42 -1.26
C PHE A 172 7.45 -6.03 -1.79
N LEU A 173 8.53 -6.47 -1.15
CA LEU A 173 9.87 -6.33 -1.71
C LEU A 173 10.02 -7.12 -3.02
N VAL A 174 9.53 -8.36 -3.06
CA VAL A 174 9.49 -9.18 -4.29
C VAL A 174 8.71 -8.46 -5.39
N LEU A 175 7.56 -7.86 -5.07
CA LEU A 175 6.78 -7.07 -6.02
C LEU A 175 7.58 -5.90 -6.60
N ILE A 176 8.31 -5.13 -5.77
CA ILE A 176 9.15 -4.03 -6.25
C ILE A 176 10.23 -4.58 -7.19
N MET A 177 10.94 -5.63 -6.80
CA MET A 177 12.01 -6.22 -7.62
C MET A 177 11.46 -6.74 -8.95
N PHE A 178 10.33 -7.45 -8.93
CA PHE A 178 9.65 -7.92 -10.12
C PHE A 178 9.23 -6.76 -11.02
N PHE A 179 8.66 -5.69 -10.44
CA PHE A 179 8.31 -4.48 -11.17
C PHE A 179 9.53 -3.83 -11.83
N LEU A 180 10.67 -3.73 -11.14
CA LEU A 180 11.90 -3.14 -11.68
C LEU A 180 12.47 -3.93 -12.86
N VAL A 181 12.44 -5.26 -12.79
CA VAL A 181 12.88 -6.12 -13.90
C VAL A 181 11.90 -6.01 -15.07
N SER A 182 10.61 -6.18 -14.80
CA SER A 182 9.57 -6.21 -15.84
C SER A 182 9.33 -4.85 -16.51
N ARG A 183 9.50 -3.73 -15.80
CA ARG A 183 9.38 -2.39 -16.41
C ARG A 183 10.44 -2.11 -17.46
N GLY A 184 11.61 -2.78 -17.39
CA GLY A 184 12.68 -2.66 -18.38
C GLY A 184 12.30 -3.24 -19.74
N LEU A 185 11.31 -4.13 -19.77
CA LEU A 185 10.79 -4.74 -20.99
C LEU A 185 9.92 -3.74 -21.79
N ARG A 186 9.77 -4.02 -23.10
CA ARG A 186 8.92 -3.22 -24.00
C ARG A 186 7.48 -3.17 -23.46
N SER A 187 6.86 -1.99 -23.47
CA SER A 187 5.51 -1.76 -22.94
C SER A 187 4.44 -2.67 -23.57
N GLY A 188 4.57 -3.00 -24.86
CA GLY A 188 3.67 -3.95 -25.54
C GLY A 188 3.71 -5.38 -25.00
N ARG A 189 4.75 -5.75 -24.24
CA ARG A 189 4.85 -7.08 -23.59
C ARG A 189 4.10 -7.17 -22.26
N ARG A 190 3.71 -6.04 -21.66
CA ARG A 190 3.10 -6.01 -20.31
C ARG A 190 1.80 -6.81 -20.18
N PRO A 191 0.85 -6.76 -21.13
CA PRO A 191 -0.34 -7.62 -21.06
C PRO A 191 0.02 -9.10 -20.97
N PHE A 192 1.03 -9.54 -21.73
CA PHE A 192 1.51 -10.92 -21.69
C PHE A 192 2.21 -11.26 -20.38
N ILE A 193 2.94 -10.33 -19.78
CA ILE A 193 3.53 -10.52 -18.43
C ILE A 193 2.42 -10.72 -17.39
N LEU A 194 1.38 -9.88 -17.42
CA LEU A 194 0.24 -10.01 -16.49
C LEU A 194 -0.51 -11.33 -16.73
N LEU A 195 -0.76 -11.68 -17.98
CA LEU A 195 -1.41 -12.95 -18.34
C LEU A 195 -0.58 -14.14 -17.86
N ALA A 196 0.72 -14.16 -18.16
CA ALA A 196 1.63 -15.20 -17.70
C ALA A 196 1.65 -15.32 -16.17
N MET A 197 1.66 -14.19 -15.46
CA MET A 197 1.61 -14.19 -13.99
C MET A 197 0.30 -14.79 -13.47
N ILE A 198 -0.85 -14.39 -14.04
CA ILE A 198 -2.16 -14.97 -13.67
C ILE A 198 -2.20 -16.46 -13.98
N THR A 199 -1.72 -16.89 -15.15
CA THR A 199 -1.65 -18.30 -15.53
C THR A 199 -0.74 -19.09 -14.59
N MET A 200 0.45 -18.59 -14.28
CA MET A 200 1.37 -19.25 -13.34
C MET A 200 0.75 -19.37 -11.95
N ILE A 201 0.13 -18.30 -11.44
CA ILE A 201 -0.58 -18.38 -10.15
C ILE A 201 -1.72 -19.40 -10.25
N SER A 202 -2.47 -19.44 -11.35
CA SER A 202 -3.55 -20.43 -11.56
C SER A 202 -3.07 -21.87 -11.46
N LEU A 203 -1.93 -22.19 -12.08
CA LEU A 203 -1.37 -23.53 -12.09
C LEU A 203 -0.82 -23.94 -10.72
N PHE A 204 -0.16 -23.02 -10.02
CA PHE A 204 0.54 -23.30 -8.77
C PHE A 204 -0.18 -22.76 -7.53
N TYR A 205 -1.47 -22.41 -7.63
CA TYR A 205 -2.19 -21.74 -6.55
C TYR A 205 -2.23 -22.59 -5.28
N SER A 206 -2.53 -23.89 -5.42
CA SER A 206 -2.57 -24.86 -4.32
C SER A 206 -1.22 -25.02 -3.62
N ASP A 207 -0.13 -24.87 -4.37
CA ASP A 207 1.23 -25.11 -3.89
C ASP A 207 1.84 -23.86 -3.22
N LEU A 208 1.10 -22.75 -3.17
CA LEU A 208 1.55 -21.55 -2.49
C LEU A 208 1.63 -21.79 -0.97
N PRO A 209 2.66 -21.25 -0.29
CA PRO A 209 2.82 -21.44 1.15
C PRO A 209 1.58 -21.02 1.94
N ASN A 210 1.22 -21.83 2.94
CA ASN A 210 0.11 -21.61 3.87
C ASN A 210 -1.31 -21.66 3.27
N MET A 211 -1.49 -22.06 2.00
CA MET A 211 -2.83 -22.13 1.40
C MET A 211 -3.76 -23.12 2.09
N ASP A 212 -3.24 -24.25 2.57
CA ASP A 212 -4.02 -25.22 3.36
C ASP A 212 -4.53 -24.62 4.67
N SER A 213 -3.65 -23.92 5.39
CA SER A 213 -4.02 -23.21 6.62
C SER A 213 -5.08 -22.13 6.36
N TYR A 214 -4.96 -21.41 5.25
CA TYR A 214 -5.97 -20.42 4.87
C TYR A 214 -7.30 -21.04 4.50
N ALA A 215 -7.30 -22.16 3.78
CA ALA A 215 -8.51 -22.91 3.48
C ALA A 215 -9.19 -23.39 4.77
N GLU A 216 -8.42 -23.94 5.71
CA GLU A 216 -8.94 -24.39 7.00
C GLU A 216 -9.56 -23.24 7.82
N VAL A 217 -8.89 -22.09 7.89
CA VAL A 217 -9.44 -20.90 8.59
C VAL A 217 -10.73 -20.42 7.93
N LEU A 218 -10.80 -20.42 6.59
CA LEU A 218 -12.03 -20.07 5.86
C LEU A 218 -13.16 -21.06 6.14
N LEU A 219 -12.87 -22.36 6.17
CA LEU A 219 -13.85 -23.41 6.48
C LEU A 219 -14.36 -23.31 7.92
N ARG A 220 -13.47 -23.07 8.89
CA ARG A 220 -13.86 -22.87 10.30
C ARG A 220 -14.67 -21.60 10.51
N GLY A 221 -14.44 -20.57 9.70
CA GLY A 221 -15.16 -19.30 9.78
C GLY A 221 -16.60 -19.33 9.23
N GLN A 222 -17.03 -20.39 8.52
CA GLN A 222 -18.27 -20.48 7.73
C GLN A 222 -19.60 -20.16 8.44
N THR A 223 -19.59 -19.85 9.74
CA THR A 223 -20.77 -19.45 10.50
C THR A 223 -21.38 -18.10 10.08
N ALA A 224 -20.73 -17.33 9.20
CA ALA A 224 -21.25 -16.08 8.64
C ALA A 224 -21.65 -16.23 7.16
N GLU A 225 -22.88 -15.83 6.81
CA GLU A 225 -23.50 -15.96 5.47
C GLU A 225 -22.66 -15.40 4.31
N SER A 226 -21.76 -14.44 4.57
CA SER A 226 -20.89 -13.81 3.57
C SER A 226 -19.68 -14.65 3.14
N LEU A 227 -19.39 -15.75 3.85
CA LEU A 227 -18.22 -16.58 3.57
C LEU A 227 -18.42 -17.60 2.45
N GLY A 228 -19.67 -17.91 2.07
CA GLY A 228 -19.97 -18.89 1.01
C GLY A 228 -19.33 -18.55 -0.34
N ILE A 229 -19.38 -17.27 -0.75
CA ILE A 229 -18.73 -16.84 -2.01
C ILE A 229 -17.20 -16.90 -1.88
N THR A 230 -16.65 -16.52 -0.72
CA THR A 230 -15.19 -16.55 -0.50
C THR A 230 -14.65 -17.99 -0.55
N VAL A 231 -15.38 -18.93 0.05
CA VAL A 231 -15.08 -20.37 0.01
C VAL A 231 -15.17 -20.88 -1.42
N LEU A 232 -16.26 -20.59 -2.15
CA LEU A 232 -16.40 -20.97 -3.56
C LEU A 232 -15.24 -20.46 -4.42
N LEU A 233 -14.85 -19.19 -4.25
CA LEU A 233 -13.71 -18.62 -4.96
C LEU A 233 -12.38 -19.30 -4.58
N GLN A 234 -12.23 -19.72 -3.33
CA GLN A 234 -11.06 -20.46 -2.90
C GLN A 234 -11.03 -21.87 -3.50
N GLU A 235 -12.15 -22.59 -3.53
CA GLU A 235 -12.27 -23.91 -4.17
C GLU A 235 -11.96 -23.84 -5.66
N LEU A 236 -12.54 -22.86 -6.37
CA LEU A 236 -12.24 -22.62 -7.80
C LEU A 236 -10.75 -22.38 -8.04
N ALA A 237 -10.08 -21.61 -7.17
CA ALA A 237 -8.67 -21.34 -7.31
C ALA A 237 -7.79 -22.55 -6.97
N ALA A 238 -8.07 -23.23 -5.84
CA ALA A 238 -7.21 -24.27 -5.28
C ALA A 238 -7.45 -25.66 -5.86
N GLN A 239 -8.71 -26.07 -6.06
CA GLN A 239 -9.06 -27.41 -6.53
C GLN A 239 -9.15 -27.49 -8.06
N TYR A 240 -9.64 -26.42 -8.69
CA TYR A 240 -9.90 -26.40 -10.14
C TYR A 240 -8.85 -25.64 -10.94
N HIS A 241 -7.85 -25.04 -10.29
CA HIS A 241 -6.82 -24.20 -10.95
C HIS A 241 -7.42 -23.06 -11.79
N LEU A 242 -8.62 -22.55 -11.42
CA LEU A 242 -9.37 -21.51 -12.13
C LEU A 242 -9.13 -20.11 -11.53
N TYR A 243 -7.95 -19.86 -10.97
CA TYR A 243 -7.60 -18.56 -10.38
C TYR A 243 -7.87 -17.38 -11.32
N PHE A 244 -7.65 -17.55 -12.64
CA PHE A 244 -7.90 -16.49 -13.63
C PHE A 244 -9.35 -15.96 -13.63
N ILE A 245 -10.34 -16.78 -13.27
CA ILE A 245 -11.75 -16.38 -13.11
C ILE A 245 -11.97 -15.73 -11.73
N VAL A 246 -11.18 -16.14 -10.73
CA VAL A 246 -11.30 -15.73 -9.33
C VAL A 246 -10.73 -14.33 -9.05
N VAL A 247 -9.70 -13.90 -9.78
CA VAL A 247 -8.99 -12.63 -9.57
C VAL A 247 -9.95 -11.45 -9.44
N VAL A 248 -10.84 -11.26 -10.42
CA VAL A 248 -11.71 -10.07 -10.47
C VAL A 248 -12.79 -10.11 -9.37
N PRO A 249 -13.58 -11.19 -9.21
CA PRO A 249 -14.55 -11.30 -8.11
C PRO A 249 -13.92 -11.08 -6.73
N ARG A 250 -12.73 -11.64 -6.49
CA ARG A 250 -12.04 -11.51 -5.21
C ARG A 250 -11.58 -10.08 -4.93
N LEU A 251 -11.10 -9.37 -5.94
CA LEU A 251 -10.78 -7.94 -5.81
C LEU A 251 -12.01 -7.11 -5.49
N LEU A 252 -13.15 -7.39 -6.14
CA LEU A 252 -14.40 -6.70 -5.84
C LEU A 252 -14.83 -6.94 -4.39
N LEU A 253 -14.84 -8.20 -3.93
CA LEU A 253 -15.14 -8.52 -2.53
C LEU A 253 -14.19 -7.82 -1.55
N THR A 254 -12.90 -7.73 -1.89
CA THR A 254 -11.89 -7.04 -1.07
C THR A 254 -12.18 -5.54 -0.97
N ILE A 255 -12.67 -4.91 -2.03
CA ILE A 255 -13.10 -3.49 -1.99
C ILE A 255 -14.35 -3.34 -1.11
N TYR A 256 -15.34 -4.21 -1.29
CA TYR A 256 -16.61 -4.13 -0.56
C TYR A 256 -16.49 -4.47 0.92
N SER A 257 -15.49 -5.26 1.34
CA SER A 257 -15.32 -5.63 2.74
C SER A 257 -14.90 -4.46 3.65
N GLY A 258 -14.54 -3.31 3.08
CA GLY A 258 -14.34 -2.06 3.83
C GLY A 258 -15.62 -1.31 4.14
N GLY A 259 -16.77 -1.84 3.74
CA GLY A 259 -18.07 -1.18 3.84
C GLY A 259 -18.31 -0.17 2.73
N VAL A 260 -19.55 0.34 2.68
CA VAL A 260 -20.02 1.24 1.62
C VAL A 260 -19.17 2.51 1.54
N LEU A 261 -18.83 3.12 2.68
CA LEU A 261 -18.06 4.36 2.74
C LEU A 261 -16.68 4.20 2.06
N PHE A 262 -15.94 3.14 2.41
CA PHE A 262 -14.64 2.85 1.81
C PHE A 262 -14.76 2.60 0.30
N ALA A 263 -15.71 1.75 -0.10
CA ALA A 263 -15.94 1.42 -1.51
C ALA A 263 -16.30 2.67 -2.33
N SER A 264 -17.17 3.54 -1.80
CA SER A 264 -17.53 4.81 -2.45
C SER A 264 -16.32 5.72 -2.63
N ILE A 265 -15.49 5.91 -1.60
CA ILE A 265 -14.28 6.75 -1.69
C ILE A 265 -13.28 6.17 -2.70
N PHE A 266 -13.12 4.85 -2.72
CA PHE A 266 -12.26 4.15 -3.68
C PHE A 266 -12.75 4.36 -5.13
N ILE A 267 -14.05 4.19 -5.37
CA ILE A 267 -14.68 4.39 -6.68
C ILE A 267 -14.56 5.86 -7.10
N LEU A 268 -14.75 6.81 -6.20
CA LEU A 268 -14.57 8.24 -6.46
C LEU A 268 -13.12 8.58 -6.85
N ALA A 269 -12.12 7.90 -6.29
CA ALA A 269 -10.72 8.06 -6.71
C ALA A 269 -10.44 7.39 -8.08
N LEU A 270 -11.09 6.26 -8.37
CA LEU A 270 -10.93 5.51 -9.62
C LEU A 270 -11.63 6.20 -10.82
N MET A 271 -12.80 6.81 -10.60
CA MET A 271 -13.62 7.41 -11.66
C MET A 271 -12.85 8.45 -12.50
N PRO A 272 -12.13 9.44 -11.92
CA PRO A 272 -11.31 10.37 -12.69
C PRO A 272 -10.21 9.70 -13.51
N VAL A 273 -9.70 8.55 -13.08
CA VAL A 273 -8.68 7.78 -13.83
C VAL A 273 -9.29 7.17 -15.08
N ILE A 274 -10.47 6.56 -14.93
CA ILE A 274 -11.26 5.98 -16.03
C ILE A 274 -11.69 7.07 -17.03
N LEU A 275 -12.35 8.12 -16.54
CA LEU A 275 -12.88 9.21 -17.38
C LEU A 275 -11.78 9.94 -18.16
N LYS A 276 -10.57 10.05 -17.59
CA LYS A 276 -9.42 10.66 -18.28
C LYS A 276 -8.66 9.67 -19.18
N LYS A 277 -9.16 8.43 -19.37
CA LYS A 277 -8.53 7.33 -20.14
C LYS A 277 -7.07 7.09 -19.73
N LYS A 278 -6.78 7.20 -18.42
CA LYS A 278 -5.42 7.08 -17.88
C LYS A 278 -5.01 5.64 -17.55
N LEU A 279 -5.88 4.65 -17.77
CA LEU A 279 -5.63 3.22 -17.56
C LEU A 279 -4.97 2.57 -18.79
N GLN A 280 -3.79 3.07 -19.18
CA GLN A 280 -3.00 2.47 -20.24
C GLN A 280 -1.91 1.58 -19.62
N LEU A 281 -1.86 0.29 -19.96
CA LEU A 281 -0.82 -0.62 -19.46
C LEU A 281 0.60 -0.20 -19.87
N ALA A 282 0.72 0.60 -20.93
CA ALA A 282 2.00 1.21 -21.32
C ALA A 282 2.54 2.20 -20.26
N ASP A 283 1.71 2.67 -19.34
CA ASP A 283 2.12 3.49 -18.20
C ASP A 283 2.70 2.62 -17.09
N ASP A 284 3.90 2.96 -16.63
CA ASP A 284 4.62 2.24 -15.56
C ASP A 284 3.78 2.16 -14.27
N ILE A 285 3.02 3.20 -13.92
CA ILE A 285 2.24 3.24 -12.67
C ILE A 285 0.97 2.40 -12.79
N VAL A 286 0.33 2.37 -13.95
CA VAL A 286 -0.83 1.49 -14.21
C VAL A 286 -0.38 0.03 -14.20
N PHE A 287 0.80 -0.26 -14.77
CA PHE A 287 1.37 -1.60 -14.73
C PHE A 287 1.69 -2.04 -13.29
N LEU A 288 2.32 -1.18 -12.47
CA LEU A 288 2.54 -1.44 -11.04
C LEU A 288 1.22 -1.67 -10.28
N LEU A 289 0.19 -0.86 -10.56
CA LEU A 289 -1.14 -1.02 -10.01
C LEU A 289 -1.73 -2.41 -10.31
N CYS A 290 -1.65 -2.86 -11.56
CA CYS A 290 -2.13 -4.20 -11.96
C CYS A 290 -1.34 -5.32 -11.27
N LEU A 291 -0.01 -5.19 -11.16
CA LEU A 291 0.82 -6.18 -10.45
C LEU A 291 0.41 -6.30 -8.98
N TYR A 292 0.23 -5.15 -8.32
CA TYR A 292 -0.20 -5.13 -6.92
C TYR A 292 -1.61 -5.72 -6.76
N LEU A 293 -2.56 -5.38 -7.63
CA LEU A 293 -3.92 -5.94 -7.60
C LEU A 293 -3.90 -7.47 -7.72
N ILE A 294 -3.11 -8.04 -8.63
CA ILE A 294 -3.00 -9.50 -8.75
C ILE A 294 -2.39 -10.09 -7.48
N MET A 295 -1.34 -9.48 -6.91
CA MET A 295 -0.75 -9.94 -5.65
C MET A 295 -1.77 -9.94 -4.50
N VAL A 296 -2.61 -8.91 -4.39
CA VAL A 296 -3.69 -8.84 -3.39
C VAL A 296 -4.70 -9.97 -3.59
N SER A 297 -5.09 -10.26 -4.83
CA SER A 297 -6.05 -11.33 -5.10
C SER A 297 -5.52 -12.74 -4.84
N ILE A 298 -4.21 -12.93 -4.66
CA ILE A 298 -3.67 -14.23 -4.22
C ILE A 298 -4.17 -14.56 -2.81
N VAL A 299 -4.25 -13.57 -1.93
CA VAL A 299 -4.71 -13.78 -0.56
C VAL A 299 -6.19 -14.14 -0.57
N PRO A 300 -6.58 -15.28 0.03
CA PRO A 300 -7.96 -15.77 -0.11
C PRO A 300 -8.96 -15.02 0.77
N PHE A 301 -8.49 -14.19 1.70
CA PHE A 301 -9.32 -13.38 2.58
C PHE A 301 -9.60 -11.99 1.98
N PRO A 302 -10.87 -11.65 1.68
CA PRO A 302 -11.23 -10.34 1.19
C PRO A 302 -11.20 -9.31 2.34
N HIS A 303 -10.03 -8.76 2.64
CA HIS A 303 -9.89 -7.65 3.59
C HIS A 303 -9.45 -6.36 2.91
N TYR A 304 -10.26 -5.31 3.06
CA TYR A 304 -10.02 -3.99 2.47
C TYR A 304 -8.63 -3.42 2.77
N ARG A 305 -8.04 -3.74 3.94
CA ARG A 305 -6.70 -3.27 4.29
C ARG A 305 -5.64 -3.63 3.24
N TYR A 306 -5.80 -4.76 2.55
CA TYR A 306 -4.86 -5.20 1.51
C TYR A 306 -4.90 -4.30 0.26
N ILE A 307 -6.02 -3.62 0.01
CA ILE A 307 -6.16 -2.70 -1.13
C ILE A 307 -5.80 -1.25 -0.78
N LEU A 308 -5.57 -0.91 0.50
CA LEU A 308 -5.20 0.44 0.92
C LEU A 308 -3.97 0.99 0.19
N PRO A 309 -2.89 0.22 -0.04
CA PRO A 309 -1.72 0.76 -0.72
C PRO A 309 -1.94 1.12 -2.20
N ILE A 310 -3.03 0.66 -2.82
CA ILE A 310 -3.43 1.07 -4.17
C ILE A 310 -4.04 2.48 -4.19
N TYR A 311 -4.69 2.91 -3.10
CA TYR A 311 -5.34 4.21 -3.02
C TYR A 311 -4.43 5.40 -3.40
N PRO A 312 -3.20 5.54 -2.85
CA PRO A 312 -2.29 6.61 -3.27
C PRO A 312 -1.86 6.51 -4.75
N LEU A 313 -1.81 5.31 -5.34
CA LEU A 313 -1.55 5.16 -6.78
C LEU A 313 -2.73 5.70 -7.61
N LEU A 314 -3.97 5.43 -7.19
CA LEU A 314 -5.16 5.98 -7.84
C LEU A 314 -5.21 7.52 -7.73
N LEU A 315 -4.94 8.07 -6.53
CA LEU A 315 -4.86 9.52 -6.33
C LEU A 315 -3.77 10.14 -7.22
N PHE A 316 -2.61 9.49 -7.30
CA PHE A 316 -1.52 9.90 -8.18
C PHE A 316 -1.97 9.94 -9.64
N LEU A 317 -2.56 8.84 -10.13
CA LEU A 317 -3.07 8.75 -11.50
C LEU A 317 -4.15 9.82 -11.76
N ALA A 318 -5.05 10.06 -10.82
CA ALA A 318 -6.13 11.05 -10.95
C ALA A 318 -5.60 12.49 -11.05
N LEU A 319 -4.64 12.84 -10.18
CA LEU A 319 -4.17 14.21 -9.96
C LEU A 319 -2.94 14.61 -10.79
N ARG A 320 -2.16 13.65 -11.33
CA ARG A 320 -0.98 13.98 -12.14
C ARG A 320 -1.35 14.73 -13.44
N PRO A 321 -0.51 15.69 -13.89
CA PRO A 321 -0.72 16.45 -15.12
C PRO A 321 -0.60 15.55 -16.38
N LYS A 322 -1.39 15.82 -17.43
CA LYS A 322 -1.38 15.03 -18.69
C LYS A 322 0.02 14.93 -19.33
N LYS A 323 0.81 16.00 -19.27
CA LYS A 323 2.16 16.06 -19.88
C LYS A 323 3.17 15.09 -19.26
N ALA A 324 2.93 14.59 -18.05
CA ALA A 324 3.86 13.67 -17.37
C ALA A 324 3.96 12.29 -18.04
N ILE A 325 2.99 11.93 -18.90
CA ILE A 325 2.94 10.63 -19.58
C ILE A 325 4.02 10.54 -20.68
N TYR A 326 4.27 11.64 -21.41
CA TYR A 326 5.16 11.65 -22.58
C TYR A 326 6.65 11.66 -22.25
N ILE A 327 7.04 12.13 -21.06
CA ILE A 327 8.46 12.22 -20.68
C ILE A 327 9.02 10.82 -20.34
N SER A 328 8.21 9.96 -19.72
CA SER A 328 8.60 8.58 -19.36
C SER A 328 8.93 7.74 -20.60
N SER A 329 8.12 7.83 -21.67
CA SER A 329 8.37 7.12 -22.92
C SER A 329 9.55 7.72 -23.71
N TYR A 330 9.69 9.05 -23.73
CA TYR A 330 10.74 9.72 -24.50
C TYR A 330 12.15 9.50 -23.92
N ILE A 331 12.33 9.54 -22.59
CA ILE A 331 13.64 9.25 -21.96
C ILE A 331 14.09 7.82 -22.28
N ARG A 332 13.15 6.87 -22.35
CA ARG A 332 13.45 5.46 -22.64
C ARG A 332 13.97 5.24 -24.06
N HIS A 333 13.58 6.07 -25.02
CA HIS A 333 14.04 5.99 -26.41
C HIS A 333 15.40 6.64 -26.68
N ARG A 334 15.96 7.40 -25.73
CA ARG A 334 17.29 8.01 -25.89
C ARG A 334 18.44 7.22 -25.25
N ASN A 335 18.13 6.26 -24.38
CA ASN A 335 19.11 5.52 -23.59
C ASN A 335 19.19 4.02 -23.97
N ILE A 336 18.53 3.62 -25.06
CA ILE A 336 18.72 2.35 -25.77
C ILE A 336 19.21 2.75 -27.16
#